data_AF-A0A1G3YRF4-F1
#
_entry.id   AF-A0A1G3YRF4-F1
#
_cell.length_a   1.000
_cell.length_b   1.000
_cell.length_c   1.000
_cell.angle_alpha   90.00
_cell.angle_beta   90.00
_cell.angle_gamma   90.00
#
_symmetry.space_group_name_H-M   'P 1'
#
loop_
_entity.id
_entity.type
_entity.pdbx_description
1 polymer ?
#
loop_
_entity_poly.entity_id
_entity_poly.type
_entity_poly.pdbx_seq_one_letter_code
_entity_poly.pdbx_strand_id
1 'polypeptide(L)'
;MTACPFWSELPLSDPSAAHIDPELAGSWIPISEDSEGTFSVTFLPFDDREFAVIAKDGDTGEVDAYRAFATSIEGDRFLNLKELDEAVDKNDWNFALYVIEGDTLRLRIIDDALFKLKDMIDPKTGSARFSSSAELNEFVRLHLRDPVLYGKGDDDLTELTLKRAKSER
;
A
#
# COMPACT_ATOMS: atom_id res chain seq x y z
N MET A 1 -3.46 9.29 17.55
CA MET A 1 -4.44 8.22 17.22
C MET A 1 -3.75 7.41 16.14
N THR A 2 -3.58 6.11 16.36
CA THR A 2 -2.86 5.23 15.43
C THR A 2 -3.50 5.29 14.05
N ALA A 3 -2.69 5.55 13.02
CA ALA A 3 -3.11 5.35 11.65
C ALA A 3 -3.41 3.85 11.46
N CYS A 4 -4.64 3.53 11.06
CA CYS A 4 -5.08 2.18 10.85
C CYS A 4 -5.30 2.00 9.35
N PRO A 5 -4.53 1.11 8.68
CA PRO A 5 -4.74 0.83 7.27
C PRO A 5 -6.20 0.43 7.01
N PHE A 6 -6.76 0.95 5.93
CA PHE A 6 -8.04 0.52 5.43
C PHE A 6 -7.91 -0.86 4.76
N TRP A 7 -8.80 -1.78 5.14
CA TRP A 7 -8.88 -3.14 4.59
C TRP A 7 -10.19 -3.37 3.85
N SER A 8 -10.12 -4.04 2.70
CA SER A 8 -11.28 -4.33 1.85
C SER A 8 -11.20 -5.72 1.21
N GLU A 9 -12.31 -6.46 1.16
CA GLU A 9 -12.40 -7.71 0.41
C GLU A 9 -12.19 -7.50 -1.11
N LEU A 10 -12.32 -6.25 -1.59
CA LEU A 10 -12.25 -5.86 -2.99
C LEU A 10 -10.98 -5.05 -3.26
N PRO A 11 -10.26 -5.29 -4.36
CA PRO A 11 -9.20 -4.39 -4.78
C PRO A 11 -9.76 -3.09 -5.38
N LEU A 12 -8.91 -2.07 -5.56
CA LEU A 12 -9.22 -0.82 -6.28
C LEU A 12 -9.44 -1.03 -7.79
N SER A 13 -8.90 -2.10 -8.39
CA SER A 13 -9.21 -2.48 -9.76
C SER A 13 -9.05 -3.97 -9.99
N ASP A 14 -9.45 -4.45 -11.17
CA ASP A 14 -9.21 -5.84 -11.58
C ASP A 14 -7.70 -6.10 -11.75
N PRO A 15 -7.11 -7.08 -11.04
CA PRO A 15 -5.69 -7.45 -11.19
C PRO A 15 -5.35 -7.87 -12.63
N SER A 16 -6.30 -8.42 -13.38
CA SER A 16 -6.07 -8.89 -14.75
C SER A 16 -5.82 -7.77 -15.77
N ALA A 17 -6.19 -6.54 -15.43
CA ALA A 17 -5.93 -5.34 -16.21
C ALA A 17 -4.66 -4.60 -15.78
N ALA A 18 -4.01 -5.04 -14.69
CA ALA A 18 -2.79 -4.43 -14.18
C ALA A 18 -1.59 -4.73 -15.07
N HIS A 19 -0.59 -3.86 -14.97
CA HIS A 19 0.71 -4.02 -15.62
C HIS A 19 1.79 -3.72 -14.58
N ILE A 20 2.92 -4.41 -14.68
CA ILE A 20 4.10 -4.11 -13.88
C ILE A 20 4.55 -2.66 -14.13
N ASP A 21 4.73 -1.90 -13.05
CA ASP A 21 5.45 -0.64 -13.06
C ASP A 21 6.95 -0.93 -12.87
N PRO A 22 7.76 -0.93 -13.93
CA PRO A 22 9.15 -1.35 -13.85
C PRO A 22 9.99 -0.42 -12.96
N GLU A 23 9.56 0.82 -12.73
CA GLU A 23 10.25 1.75 -11.83
C GLU A 23 10.15 1.29 -10.38
N LEU A 24 9.06 0.61 -10.01
CA LEU A 24 8.85 0.13 -8.65
C LEU A 24 9.70 -1.11 -8.32
N ALA A 25 10.08 -1.89 -9.33
CA ALA A 25 10.83 -3.12 -9.16
C ALA A 25 12.18 -2.89 -8.46
N GLY A 26 12.55 -3.82 -7.59
CA GLY A 26 13.81 -3.81 -6.83
C GLY A 26 13.63 -3.55 -5.34
N SER A 27 14.74 -3.33 -4.66
CA SER A 27 14.80 -3.15 -3.21
C SER A 27 14.89 -1.67 -2.84
N TRP A 28 14.19 -1.32 -1.77
CA TRP A 28 14.04 0.02 -1.24
C TRP A 28 14.28 0.00 0.27
N ILE A 29 14.95 1.03 0.78
CA ILE A 29 15.32 1.17 2.20
C ILE A 29 14.94 2.57 2.70
N PRO A 30 14.56 2.76 3.97
CA PRO A 30 14.21 4.07 4.51
C PRO A 30 15.25 5.16 4.26
N ILE A 31 14.76 6.38 4.01
CA ILE A 31 15.55 7.60 4.08
C ILE A 31 15.47 8.13 5.52
N SER A 32 16.23 7.56 6.44
CA SER A 32 16.46 8.17 7.75
C SER A 32 17.91 8.04 8.16
N GLU A 33 18.44 9.06 8.87
CA GLU A 33 19.83 9.09 9.33
C GLU A 33 20.09 8.07 10.45
N ASP A 34 19.05 7.62 11.16
CA ASP A 34 19.14 6.70 12.31
C ASP A 34 18.74 5.25 11.96
N SER A 35 18.30 4.98 10.73
CA SER A 35 17.68 3.69 10.33
C SER A 35 18.23 3.11 9.03
N GLU A 36 19.46 3.44 8.63
CA GLU A 36 20.11 2.72 7.53
C GLU A 36 20.18 1.22 7.88
N GLY A 37 19.33 0.42 7.24
CA GLY A 37 19.38 -1.05 7.30
C GLY A 37 18.41 -1.75 8.26
N THR A 38 17.52 -1.04 8.97
CA THR A 38 16.57 -1.67 9.91
C THR A 38 15.22 -2.03 9.30
N PHE A 39 14.91 -1.55 8.10
CA PHE A 39 13.71 -1.95 7.36
C PHE A 39 14.01 -1.96 5.86
N SER A 40 13.44 -2.89 5.11
CA SER A 40 13.58 -2.93 3.65
C SER A 40 12.31 -3.46 2.99
N VAL A 41 12.00 -2.93 1.82
CA VAL A 41 10.88 -3.40 0.98
C VAL A 41 11.45 -3.80 -0.37
N THR A 42 11.16 -5.01 -0.82
CA THR A 42 11.56 -5.48 -2.15
C THR A 42 10.35 -5.83 -2.97
N PHE A 43 10.22 -5.21 -4.14
CA PHE A 43 9.20 -5.51 -5.14
C PHE A 43 9.81 -6.41 -6.22
N LEU A 44 9.44 -7.68 -6.21
CA LEU A 44 9.87 -8.68 -7.18
C LEU A 44 8.73 -8.93 -8.17
N PRO A 45 8.90 -8.71 -9.48
CA PRO A 45 7.90 -9.12 -10.46
C PRO A 45 7.63 -10.63 -10.29
N PHE A 46 6.38 -10.96 -9.98
CA PHE A 46 5.92 -12.34 -9.84
C PHE A 46 5.46 -12.87 -11.19
N ASP A 47 4.72 -12.03 -11.94
CA ASP A 47 4.33 -12.24 -13.33
C ASP A 47 4.26 -10.88 -14.07
N ASP A 48 3.56 -10.86 -15.21
CA ASP A 48 3.37 -9.72 -16.10
C ASP A 48 2.55 -8.57 -15.45
N ARG A 49 1.92 -8.81 -14.29
CA ARG A 49 0.90 -7.95 -13.68
C ARG A 49 1.14 -7.68 -12.20
N GLU A 50 1.62 -8.68 -11.47
CA GLU A 50 1.73 -8.69 -10.02
C GLU A 50 3.18 -8.74 -9.54
N PHE A 51 3.43 -8.12 -8.40
CA PHE A 51 4.64 -8.25 -7.61
C PHE A 51 4.43 -9.21 -6.45
N ALA A 52 5.47 -9.97 -6.11
CA ALA A 52 5.70 -10.41 -4.75
C ALA A 52 6.45 -9.28 -4.01
N VAL A 53 5.87 -8.81 -2.92
CA VAL A 53 6.45 -7.75 -2.09
C VAL A 53 6.90 -8.36 -0.79
N ILE A 54 8.17 -8.16 -0.45
CA ILE A 54 8.75 -8.62 0.81
C ILE A 54 9.14 -7.38 1.61
N ALA A 55 8.48 -7.16 2.73
CA ALA A 55 8.87 -6.19 3.73
C ALA A 55 9.61 -6.93 4.85
N LYS A 56 10.81 -6.48 5.18
CA LYS A 56 11.65 -7.11 6.20
C LYS A 56 12.06 -6.06 7.21
N ASP A 57 11.77 -6.35 8.47
CA ASP A 57 12.33 -5.67 9.62
C ASP A 57 13.71 -6.30 9.94
N GLY A 58 14.74 -5.48 9.92
CA GLY A 58 16.13 -5.85 10.18
C GLY A 58 16.44 -6.00 11.67
N ASP A 59 15.67 -5.38 12.55
CA ASP A 59 15.87 -5.42 14.00
C ASP A 59 15.19 -6.66 14.61
N THR A 60 13.95 -6.93 14.23
CA THR A 60 13.18 -8.09 14.71
C THR A 60 13.42 -9.35 13.88
N GLY A 61 13.81 -9.18 12.60
CA GLY A 61 13.88 -10.25 11.62
C GLY A 61 12.51 -10.69 11.09
N GLU A 62 11.44 -9.98 11.46
CA GLU A 62 10.09 -10.19 10.95
C GLU A 62 10.03 -9.94 9.44
N VAL A 63 9.25 -10.77 8.76
CA VAL A 63 9.12 -10.73 7.31
C VAL A 63 7.64 -10.80 6.97
N ASP A 64 7.13 -9.71 6.41
CA ASP A 64 5.81 -9.65 5.84
C ASP A 64 5.90 -9.84 4.33
N ALA A 65 5.01 -10.68 3.80
CA ALA A 65 4.94 -10.96 2.38
C ALA A 65 3.58 -10.56 1.84
N TYR A 66 3.57 -9.91 0.68
CA TYR A 66 2.35 -9.48 0.02
C TYR A 66 2.37 -9.88 -1.46
N ARG A 67 1.20 -10.17 -2.01
CA ARG A 67 0.92 -10.01 -3.44
C ARG A 67 0.51 -8.57 -3.69
N ALA A 68 1.02 -7.96 -4.73
CA ALA A 68 0.67 -6.58 -5.06
C ALA A 68 0.50 -6.34 -6.56
N PHE A 69 -0.34 -5.39 -6.93
CA PHE A 69 -0.39 -4.87 -8.29
C PHE A 69 -0.74 -3.38 -8.31
N ALA A 70 -0.32 -2.71 -9.38
CA ALA A 70 -0.52 -1.28 -9.55
C ALA A 70 -1.88 -0.97 -10.22
N THR A 71 -2.53 0.08 -9.74
CA THR A 71 -3.72 0.71 -10.32
C THR A 71 -3.45 2.20 -10.49
N SER A 72 -4.00 2.82 -11.53
CA SER A 72 -3.98 4.28 -11.68
C SER A 72 -5.38 4.87 -11.54
N ILE A 73 -5.50 5.94 -10.75
CA ILE A 73 -6.74 6.69 -10.55
C ILE A 73 -6.42 8.17 -10.81
N GLU A 74 -6.97 8.75 -11.89
CA GLU A 74 -6.70 10.13 -12.33
C GLU A 74 -5.20 10.49 -12.47
N GLY A 75 -4.36 9.50 -12.79
CA GLY A 75 -2.91 9.67 -12.94
C GLY A 75 -2.11 9.43 -11.66
N ASP A 76 -2.77 9.39 -10.50
CA ASP A 76 -2.14 8.95 -9.25
C ASP A 76 -2.02 7.42 -9.26
N ARG A 77 -0.88 6.89 -8.80
CA ARG A 77 -0.57 5.45 -8.81
C ARG A 77 -0.79 4.85 -7.43
N PHE A 78 -1.50 3.73 -7.37
CA PHE A 78 -1.83 3.01 -6.15
C PHE A 78 -1.34 1.58 -6.22
N LEU A 79 -0.87 1.06 -5.10
CA LEU A 79 -0.66 -0.36 -4.88
C LEU A 79 -1.91 -0.95 -4.22
N ASN A 80 -2.37 -2.08 -4.76
CA ASN A 80 -3.26 -3.00 -4.08
C ASN A 80 -2.36 -4.05 -3.45
N LEU A 81 -2.41 -4.20 -2.13
CA LEU A 81 -1.54 -5.09 -1.38
C LEU A 81 -2.41 -6.12 -0.67
N LYS A 82 -2.07 -7.39 -0.83
CA LYS A 82 -2.72 -8.50 -0.17
C LYS A 82 -1.69 -9.33 0.57
N GLU A 83 -1.85 -9.41 1.88
CA GLU A 83 -0.96 -10.16 2.75
C GLU A 83 -1.03 -11.65 2.43
N LEU A 84 0.12 -12.33 2.51
CA LEU A 84 0.28 -13.75 2.20
C LEU A 84 0.42 -14.61 3.46
N ASP A 85 0.37 -14.03 4.66
CA ASP A 85 0.47 -14.77 5.90
C ASP A 85 -0.73 -15.69 6.10
N GLU A 86 -0.48 -17.00 6.28
CA GLU A 86 -1.49 -18.02 6.55
C GLU A 86 -2.16 -17.85 7.92
N ALA A 87 -1.52 -17.17 8.88
CA ALA A 87 -2.09 -16.92 10.20
C ALA A 87 -3.17 -15.83 10.20
N VAL A 88 -3.14 -14.95 9.20
CA VAL A 88 -4.10 -13.88 9.00
C VAL A 88 -5.10 -14.35 7.95
N ASP A 89 -6.22 -14.93 8.41
CA ASP A 89 -7.33 -15.39 7.55
C ASP A 89 -8.09 -14.23 6.87
N LYS A 90 -7.40 -13.10 6.63
CA LYS A 90 -7.92 -11.92 5.94
C LYS A 90 -7.53 -12.00 4.48
N ASN A 91 -8.51 -12.35 3.65
CA ASN A 91 -8.38 -12.34 2.21
C ASN A 91 -8.44 -10.90 1.63
N ASP A 92 -8.20 -9.90 2.48
CA ASP A 92 -8.47 -8.49 2.27
C ASP A 92 -7.25 -7.77 1.67
N TRP A 93 -7.56 -6.72 0.92
CA TRP A 93 -6.64 -5.79 0.31
C TRP A 93 -6.49 -4.55 1.19
N ASN A 94 -5.26 -4.05 1.31
CA ASN A 94 -4.99 -2.68 1.70
C ASN A 94 -4.36 -1.91 0.54
N PHE A 95 -4.24 -0.60 0.69
CA PHE A 95 -3.86 0.27 -0.41
C PHE A 95 -2.82 1.30 -0.01
N ALA A 96 -1.92 1.60 -0.94
CA ALA A 96 -0.94 2.66 -0.78
C ALA A 96 -0.88 3.52 -2.05
N LEU A 97 -1.04 4.83 -1.92
CA LEU A 97 -0.58 5.78 -2.94
C LEU A 97 0.94 5.69 -3.01
N TYR A 98 1.50 5.69 -4.22
CA TYR A 98 2.94 5.73 -4.39
C TYR A 98 3.41 6.73 -5.44
N VAL A 99 4.55 7.34 -5.15
CA VAL A 99 5.22 8.29 -6.04
C VAL A 99 6.69 7.92 -6.13
N ILE A 100 7.19 7.74 -7.35
CA ILE A 100 8.60 7.50 -7.63
C ILE A 100 9.19 8.75 -8.28
N GLU A 101 10.27 9.27 -7.70
CA GLU A 101 11.05 10.41 -8.20
C GLU A 101 12.54 10.02 -8.20
N GLY A 102 13.02 9.56 -9.35
CA GLY A 102 14.38 9.04 -9.48
C GLY A 102 14.60 7.78 -8.64
N ASP A 103 15.47 7.88 -7.63
CA ASP A 103 15.75 6.78 -6.70
C ASP A 103 14.97 6.90 -5.39
N THR A 104 13.97 7.78 -5.31
CA THR A 104 13.12 7.94 -4.12
C THR A 104 11.72 7.40 -4.40
N LEU A 105 11.23 6.55 -3.50
CA LEU A 105 9.86 6.04 -3.46
C LEU A 105 9.18 6.61 -2.20
N ARG A 106 8.06 7.31 -2.38
CA ARG A 106 7.15 7.68 -1.29
C ARG A 106 5.93 6.78 -1.34
N LEU A 107 5.59 6.17 -0.21
CA LEU A 107 4.40 5.36 -0.01
C LEU A 107 3.51 6.04 1.02
N ARG A 108 2.21 6.12 0.73
CA ARG A 108 1.22 6.67 1.66
C ARG A 108 0.02 5.74 1.76
N ILE A 109 -0.17 5.15 2.94
CA ILE A 109 -1.24 4.17 3.16
C ILE A 109 -2.61 4.86 3.15
N ILE A 110 -3.62 4.22 2.55
CA ILE A 110 -5.01 4.62 2.70
C ILE A 110 -5.50 4.21 4.10
N ASP A 111 -5.92 5.19 4.89
CA ASP A 111 -6.36 5.02 6.27
C ASP A 111 -7.88 4.79 6.35
N ASP A 112 -8.34 4.09 7.39
CA ASP A 112 -9.75 3.77 7.59
C ASP A 112 -10.61 4.94 8.11
N ALA A 113 -10.01 6.07 8.50
CA ALA A 113 -10.69 7.20 9.12
C ALA A 113 -11.82 7.76 8.28
N LEU A 114 -11.58 7.99 6.97
CA LEU A 114 -12.60 8.54 6.09
C LEU A 114 -13.78 7.57 5.91
N PHE A 115 -13.49 6.27 5.81
CA PHE A 115 -14.49 5.22 5.65
C PHE A 115 -15.35 5.07 6.91
N LYS A 116 -14.74 5.16 8.10
CA LYS A 116 -15.45 5.20 9.38
C LYS A 116 -16.35 6.44 9.49
N LEU A 117 -15.86 7.62 9.12
CA LEU A 117 -16.66 8.86 9.14
C LEU A 117 -17.89 8.81 8.23
N LYS A 118 -17.85 7.96 7.20
CA LYS A 118 -18.96 7.76 6.26
C LYS A 118 -19.82 6.53 6.60
N ASP A 119 -19.62 5.91 7.76
CA ASP A 119 -20.29 4.67 8.19
C ASP A 119 -20.19 3.51 7.17
N MET A 120 -19.08 3.50 6.42
CA MET A 120 -18.85 2.56 5.33
C MET A 120 -18.14 1.29 5.77
N ILE A 121 -17.69 1.20 7.03
CA ILE A 121 -17.08 -0.01 7.57
C ILE A 121 -18.16 -0.90 8.18
N ASP A 122 -18.15 -2.19 7.84
CA ASP A 122 -18.98 -3.16 8.53
C ASP A 122 -18.42 -3.40 9.95
N PRO A 123 -19.21 -3.17 11.01
CA PRO A 123 -18.72 -3.33 12.38
C PRO A 123 -18.43 -4.79 12.77
N LYS A 124 -18.87 -5.78 11.98
CA LYS A 124 -18.60 -7.20 12.23
C LYS A 124 -17.32 -7.68 11.59
N THR A 125 -17.06 -7.26 10.34
CA THR A 125 -15.86 -7.72 9.60
C THR A 125 -14.71 -6.73 9.71
N GLY A 126 -14.99 -5.45 9.92
CA GLY A 126 -14.01 -4.37 9.89
C GLY A 126 -13.65 -3.91 8.47
N SER A 127 -14.29 -4.46 7.43
CA SER A 127 -14.02 -4.15 6.02
C SER A 127 -15.08 -3.21 5.44
N ALA A 128 -14.78 -2.49 4.35
CA ALA A 128 -15.76 -1.57 3.76
C ALA A 128 -16.91 -2.27 3.03
N ARG A 129 -18.06 -1.61 3.07
CA ARG A 129 -19.33 -1.93 2.42
C ARG A 129 -19.37 -1.41 0.98
N PHE A 130 -18.49 -1.91 0.12
CA PHE A 130 -18.57 -1.68 -1.32
C PHE A 130 -19.12 -2.93 -2.01
N SER A 131 -19.92 -2.73 -3.06
CA SER A 131 -20.50 -3.83 -3.83
C SER A 131 -19.60 -4.27 -4.99
N SER A 132 -18.58 -3.47 -5.34
CA SER A 132 -17.63 -3.76 -6.42
C SER A 132 -16.36 -2.93 -6.31
N SER A 133 -15.27 -3.40 -6.93
CA SER A 133 -14.03 -2.63 -7.09
C SER A 133 -14.25 -1.28 -7.77
N ALA A 134 -15.20 -1.18 -8.70
CA ALA A 134 -15.52 0.08 -9.37
C ALA A 134 -16.11 1.12 -8.41
N GLU A 135 -16.95 0.69 -7.45
CA GLU A 135 -17.52 1.57 -6.44
C GLU A 135 -16.46 2.06 -5.43
N LEU A 136 -15.59 1.14 -4.99
CA LEU A 136 -14.45 1.49 -4.14
C LEU A 136 -13.48 2.44 -4.86
N ASN A 137 -13.15 2.16 -6.11
CA ASN A 137 -12.31 3.02 -6.95
C ASN A 137 -12.90 4.43 -7.06
N GLU A 138 -14.19 4.53 -7.38
CA GLU A 138 -14.89 5.80 -7.50
C GLU A 138 -14.90 6.58 -6.19
N PHE A 139 -15.10 5.89 -5.06
CA PHE A 139 -15.00 6.52 -3.75
C PHE A 139 -13.61 7.11 -3.49
N VAL A 140 -12.55 6.34 -3.74
CA VAL A 140 -11.17 6.81 -3.60
C VAL A 140 -10.89 7.98 -4.54
N ARG A 141 -11.33 7.88 -5.81
CA ARG A 141 -11.20 8.93 -6.82
C ARG A 141 -11.81 10.26 -6.36
N LEU A 142 -13.02 10.23 -5.81
CA LEU A 142 -13.71 11.43 -5.32
C LEU A 142 -13.02 12.08 -4.10
N HIS A 143 -12.14 11.36 -3.42
CA HIS A 143 -11.49 11.80 -2.18
C HIS A 143 -9.95 11.83 -2.26
N LEU A 144 -9.36 11.77 -3.47
CA LEU A 144 -7.89 11.80 -3.67
C LEU A 144 -7.19 13.00 -3.01
N ARG A 145 -7.91 14.12 -2.86
CA ARG A 145 -7.39 15.36 -2.26
C ARG A 145 -7.88 15.58 -0.83
N ASP A 146 -8.69 14.66 -0.30
CA ASP A 146 -9.10 14.69 1.09
C ASP A 146 -7.96 14.12 1.95
N PRO A 147 -7.29 14.94 2.80
CA PRO A 147 -6.20 14.45 3.63
C PRO A 147 -6.66 13.32 4.57
N VAL A 148 -7.94 13.27 4.95
CA VAL A 148 -8.47 12.23 5.84
C VAL A 148 -8.39 10.84 5.20
N LEU A 149 -8.35 10.74 3.87
CA LEU A 149 -8.13 9.47 3.16
C LEU A 149 -6.78 8.82 3.52
N TYR A 150 -5.78 9.64 3.88
CA TYR A 150 -4.41 9.21 4.17
C TYR A 150 -4.04 9.36 5.67
N GLY A 151 -5.05 9.47 6.54
CA GLY A 151 -4.88 9.78 7.95
C GLY A 151 -4.82 11.29 8.22
N LYS A 152 -5.21 11.73 9.43
CA LYS A 152 -5.20 13.17 9.77
C LYS A 152 -3.78 13.73 9.64
N GLY A 153 -3.62 14.68 8.72
CA GLY A 153 -2.34 15.15 8.17
C GLY A 153 -1.42 15.97 9.08
N ASP A 154 -1.16 15.53 10.31
CA ASP A 154 -0.12 16.08 11.20
C ASP A 154 0.80 15.02 11.83
N ASP A 155 0.54 13.72 11.64
CA ASP A 155 1.44 12.66 12.11
C ASP A 155 2.26 12.11 10.92
N ASP A 156 3.60 12.26 10.98
CA ASP A 156 4.61 11.71 10.05
C ASP A 156 4.56 10.16 9.88
N LEU A 157 3.57 9.50 10.49
CA LEU A 157 3.47 8.04 10.61
C LEU A 157 2.76 7.35 9.42
N THR A 158 2.15 8.09 8.49
CA THR A 158 1.42 7.49 7.35
C THR A 158 2.16 7.55 6.01
N GLU A 159 3.28 8.27 5.96
CA GLU A 159 4.11 8.39 4.76
C GLU A 159 5.48 7.76 5.02
N LEU A 160 5.81 6.76 4.21
CA LEU A 160 7.10 6.09 4.23
C LEU A 160 7.92 6.55 3.03
N THR A 161 9.05 7.18 3.29
CA THR A 161 9.99 7.60 2.25
C THR A 161 11.17 6.63 2.20
N LEU A 162 11.38 6.02 1.05
CA LEU A 162 12.40 5.03 0.78
C LEU A 162 13.33 5.50 -0.34
N LYS A 163 14.61 5.13 -0.26
CA LYS A 163 15.57 5.22 -1.36
C LYS A 163 15.82 3.85 -1.95
N ARG A 164 16.09 3.79 -3.24
CA ARG A 164 16.49 2.57 -3.93
C ARG A 164 17.79 2.05 -3.30
N ALA A 165 17.82 0.78 -2.94
CA ALA A 165 19.03 0.13 -2.47
C ALA A 165 20.04 0.06 -3.63
N LYS A 166 21.27 0.47 -3.38
CA LYS A 166 22.35 0.30 -4.36
C LYS A 166 22.64 -1.19 -4.49
N SER A 167 22.60 -1.73 -5.71
CA SER A 167 23.09 -3.09 -5.93
C SER A 167 24.57 -3.14 -5.54
N GLU A 168 24.89 -3.91 -4.51
CA GLU A 168 26.27 -4.33 -4.28
C GLU A 168 26.70 -5.15 -5.50
N ARG A 169 27.68 -4.63 -6.23
CA ARG A 169 28.35 -5.32 -7.33
C ARG A 169 29.64 -5.95 -6.83
#